data_AF-A0A226EID2-F1
#
_entry.id   AF-A0A226EID2-F1
#
_cell.length_a   1.000
_cell.length_b   1.000
_cell.length_c   1.000
_cell.angle_alpha   90.00
_cell.angle_beta   90.00
_cell.angle_gamma   90.00
#
_symmetry.space_group_name_H-M   'P 1'
#
loop_
_entity.id
_entity.type
_entity.pdbx_description
1 polymer ?
#
loop_
_entity_poly.entity_id
_entity_poly.type
_entity_poly.pdbx_seq_one_letter_code
_entity_poly.pdbx_strand_id
1 'polypeptide(L)'
;MDSSVQHLISGLYLDMKTWRGGNATELYPPWMNPHVVSRGQQFALEHVTGVVLSAFYGLTMLFAFPQISDILIFTENSDTRPRAGRLYAATMLQVFLWMRRGFQMYPAWTLKSLLNVHLIHGRVAENVAAALAQGTFRHRVESIVQNGKINSGLWAAFQTDLDQSGIPQIMRIIPKELQRGNHVHVPMNQFVHAMTQWAFFAVLATNPEKTLVFNSKREGLLDFVHLWAVLGHAMGLEDDFNIALLPHTQYPRRFQLERMQSYLSEIKSTYFIPMLFNLQKENKILMEAFIQATSDILGNPEFLTDPEFLLRGILRDVVGIPIPNLEARRRFRPVSSYSLDWLVQVGSRLPHILFSNWNKIFSPFAARTHFQIGFKYFGLLYSSDESIAKYCFVT
;
A
#
# COMPACT_ATOMS: atom_id res chain seq x y z
N MET A 1 -28.19 0.43 -9.69
CA MET A 1 -27.77 1.51 -8.77
C MET A 1 -26.37 1.86 -9.20
N ASP A 2 -26.15 3.09 -9.67
CA ASP A 2 -24.79 3.55 -9.98
C ASP A 2 -23.99 3.59 -8.68
N SER A 3 -22.86 2.91 -8.67
CA SER A 3 -21.98 2.79 -7.51
C SER A 3 -21.35 4.15 -7.20
N SER A 4 -21.22 4.50 -5.91
CA SER A 4 -20.66 5.80 -5.52
C SER A 4 -19.19 5.95 -5.95
N VAL A 5 -18.52 4.83 -6.20
CA VAL A 5 -17.11 4.75 -6.61
C VAL A 5 -16.92 4.67 -8.12
N GLN A 6 -18.00 4.64 -8.92
CA GLN A 6 -17.92 4.45 -10.38
C GLN A 6 -17.18 5.60 -11.08
N HIS A 7 -17.23 6.81 -10.52
CA HIS A 7 -16.48 7.96 -11.03
C HIS A 7 -14.96 7.68 -11.11
N LEU A 8 -14.40 6.83 -10.25
CA LEU A 8 -12.97 6.52 -10.27
C LEU A 8 -12.52 5.89 -11.60
N ILE A 9 -13.40 5.18 -12.31
CA ILE A 9 -13.09 4.56 -13.61
C ILE A 9 -12.72 5.60 -14.66
N SER A 10 -13.30 6.81 -14.63
CA SER A 10 -12.91 7.87 -15.57
C SER A 10 -11.45 8.29 -15.40
N GLY A 11 -10.89 8.07 -14.21
CA GLY A 11 -9.48 8.29 -13.89
C GLY A 11 -8.52 7.38 -14.63
N LEU A 12 -8.98 6.34 -15.33
CA LEU A 12 -8.14 5.53 -16.22
C LEU A 12 -7.64 6.30 -17.45
N TYR A 13 -8.33 7.38 -17.81
CA TYR A 13 -8.09 8.17 -19.02
C TYR A 13 -7.44 9.52 -18.72
N LEU A 14 -7.12 9.79 -17.45
CA LEU A 14 -6.57 11.06 -16.99
C LEU A 14 -5.18 10.85 -16.41
N ASP A 15 -4.23 11.65 -16.87
CA ASP A 15 -2.86 11.65 -16.37
C ASP A 15 -2.81 12.22 -14.94
N MET A 16 -1.68 12.03 -14.26
CA MET A 16 -1.39 12.77 -13.04
C MET A 16 -1.47 14.27 -13.29
N LYS A 17 -1.84 15.03 -12.26
CA LYS A 17 -1.79 16.49 -12.28
C LYS A 17 -0.35 16.93 -12.60
N THR A 18 -0.14 17.50 -13.79
CA THR A 18 1.20 17.92 -14.24
C THR A 18 1.73 19.07 -13.39
N TRP A 19 2.90 18.89 -12.78
CA TRP A 19 3.61 19.99 -12.12
C TRP A 19 4.53 20.72 -13.13
N ARG A 20 4.16 21.95 -13.49
CA ARG A 20 4.86 22.75 -14.52
C ARG A 20 5.97 23.65 -13.98
N GLY A 21 6.65 23.24 -12.90
CA GLY A 21 7.77 24.01 -12.36
C GLY A 21 7.39 25.30 -11.62
N GLY A 22 6.15 25.40 -11.12
CA GLY A 22 5.69 26.48 -10.25
C GLY A 22 6.33 26.45 -8.86
N ASN A 23 5.84 27.27 -7.93
CA ASN A 23 6.35 27.24 -6.56
C ASN A 23 6.05 25.86 -5.94
N ALA A 24 7.04 25.21 -5.32
CA ALA A 24 6.84 23.88 -4.71
C ALA A 24 5.75 23.90 -3.61
N THR A 25 5.41 25.08 -3.06
CA THR A 25 4.28 25.26 -2.14
C THR A 25 2.92 24.95 -2.77
N GLU A 26 2.81 24.99 -4.12
CA GLU A 26 1.60 24.61 -4.87
C GLU A 26 1.33 23.10 -4.86
N LEU A 27 2.27 22.28 -4.37
CA LEU A 27 2.04 20.85 -4.15
C LEU A 27 1.08 20.61 -2.99
N TYR A 28 0.98 21.54 -2.03
CA TYR A 28 0.00 21.40 -0.96
C TYR A 28 -1.35 21.96 -1.38
N PRO A 29 -2.44 21.23 -1.11
CA PRO A 29 -3.76 21.68 -1.48
C PRO A 29 -4.18 22.90 -0.66
N PRO A 30 -4.99 23.81 -1.23
CA PRO A 30 -5.48 24.99 -0.51
C PRO A 30 -6.38 24.63 0.69
N TRP A 31 -6.97 23.42 0.69
CA TRP A 31 -7.80 22.90 1.77
C TRP A 31 -7.00 22.20 2.88
N MET A 32 -5.66 22.10 2.76
CA MET A 32 -4.82 21.48 3.79
C MET A 32 -4.98 22.21 5.13
N ASN A 33 -5.24 21.45 6.20
CA ASN A 33 -5.14 21.97 7.56
C ASN A 33 -3.86 21.45 8.24
N PRO A 34 -2.82 22.28 8.45
CA PRO A 34 -1.54 21.84 9.01
C PRO A 34 -1.65 21.18 10.39
N HIS A 35 -2.61 21.61 11.22
CA HIS A 35 -2.83 21.00 12.53
C HIS A 35 -3.46 19.61 12.42
N VAL A 36 -4.40 19.42 11.48
CA VAL A 36 -4.98 18.10 11.18
C VAL A 36 -3.91 17.16 10.66
N VAL A 37 -3.09 17.63 9.70
CA VAL A 37 -1.97 16.86 9.16
C VAL A 37 -1.00 16.42 10.27
N SER A 38 -0.60 17.32 11.17
CA SER A 38 0.28 16.95 12.28
C SER A 38 -0.34 15.97 13.27
N ARG A 39 -1.65 16.04 13.54
CA ARG A 39 -2.31 15.01 14.36
C ARG A 39 -2.37 13.68 13.64
N GLY A 40 -2.57 13.67 12.32
CA GLY A 40 -2.49 12.46 11.49
C GLY A 40 -1.09 11.84 11.49
N GLN A 41 -0.05 12.68 11.47
CA GLN A 41 1.34 12.23 11.62
C GLN A 41 1.54 11.59 13.00
N GLN A 42 1.11 12.27 14.07
CA GLN A 42 1.21 11.76 15.43
C GLN A 42 0.50 10.40 15.56
N PHE A 43 -0.72 10.28 15.04
CA PHE A 43 -1.45 9.02 14.99
C PHE A 43 -0.66 7.93 14.28
N ALA A 44 -0.09 8.21 13.10
CA ALA A 44 0.71 7.25 12.35
C ALA A 44 1.95 6.77 13.14
N LEU A 45 2.60 7.69 13.86
CA LEU A 45 3.79 7.41 14.67
C LEU A 45 3.47 6.64 15.96
N GLU A 46 2.28 6.84 16.54
CA GLU A 46 1.77 6.05 17.67
C GLU A 46 1.34 4.64 17.25
N HIS A 47 1.01 4.45 15.97
CA HIS A 47 0.46 3.20 15.43
C HIS A 47 1.29 2.61 14.27
N VAL A 48 2.62 2.77 14.31
CA VAL A 48 3.56 2.36 13.23
C VAL A 48 3.31 0.93 12.74
N THR A 49 3.13 -0.03 13.64
CA THR A 49 2.90 -1.43 13.26
C THR A 49 1.64 -1.59 12.41
N GLY A 50 0.56 -0.89 12.77
CA GLY A 50 -0.68 -0.96 12.01
C GLY A 50 -0.63 -0.23 10.68
N VAL A 51 0.11 0.89 10.62
CA VAL A 51 0.38 1.59 9.36
C VAL A 51 1.15 0.69 8.39
N VAL A 52 2.19 -0.01 8.86
CA VAL A 52 2.96 -0.95 8.03
C VAL A 52 2.11 -2.13 7.58
N LEU A 53 1.38 -2.74 8.52
CA LEU A 53 0.58 -3.92 8.19
C LEU A 53 -0.56 -3.57 7.21
N SER A 54 -1.18 -2.40 7.37
CA SER A 54 -2.13 -1.84 6.41
C SER A 54 -1.50 -1.70 5.02
N ALA A 55 -0.33 -1.07 4.94
CA ALA A 55 0.37 -0.90 3.67
C ALA A 55 0.75 -2.25 3.04
N PHE A 56 1.20 -3.23 3.82
CA PHE A 56 1.56 -4.55 3.28
C PHE A 56 0.34 -5.34 2.78
N TYR A 57 -0.78 -5.33 3.51
CA TYR A 57 -2.02 -5.93 3.03
C TYR A 57 -2.52 -5.24 1.77
N GLY A 58 -2.60 -3.91 1.78
CA GLY A 58 -3.10 -3.15 0.64
C GLY A 58 -2.20 -3.28 -0.59
N LEU A 59 -0.87 -3.19 -0.45
CA LEU A 59 0.08 -3.36 -1.57
C LEU A 59 0.02 -4.78 -2.15
N THR A 60 -0.12 -5.80 -1.29
CA THR A 60 -0.32 -7.18 -1.79
C THR A 60 -1.54 -7.23 -2.70
N MET A 61 -2.68 -6.67 -2.27
CA MET A 61 -3.88 -6.64 -3.11
C MET A 61 -3.76 -5.72 -4.33
N LEU A 62 -2.96 -4.64 -4.24
CA LEU A 62 -2.71 -3.70 -5.33
C LEU A 62 -2.06 -4.37 -6.55
N PHE A 63 -1.21 -5.38 -6.34
CA PHE A 63 -0.58 -6.12 -7.45
C PHE A 63 -1.57 -6.97 -8.25
N ALA A 64 -2.82 -7.11 -7.80
CA ALA A 64 -3.87 -7.77 -8.55
C ALA A 64 -4.33 -6.95 -9.76
N PHE A 65 -4.08 -5.64 -9.78
CA PHE A 65 -4.48 -4.74 -10.86
C PHE A 65 -3.50 -4.80 -12.04
N PRO A 66 -3.93 -5.20 -13.24
CA PRO A 66 -3.08 -5.24 -14.43
C PRO A 66 -2.42 -3.88 -14.76
N GLN A 67 -3.14 -2.77 -14.52
CA GLN A 67 -2.67 -1.39 -14.73
C GLN A 67 -1.42 -1.07 -13.91
N ILE A 68 -1.24 -1.76 -12.79
CA ILE A 68 -0.12 -1.56 -11.85
C ILE A 68 0.91 -2.66 -12.03
N SER A 69 0.49 -3.93 -12.08
CA SER A 69 1.40 -5.06 -12.20
C SER A 69 2.27 -4.97 -13.44
N ASP A 70 1.70 -4.53 -14.56
CA ASP A 70 2.43 -4.53 -15.84
C ASP A 70 3.49 -3.44 -15.87
N ILE A 71 3.20 -2.28 -15.28
CA ILE A 71 4.18 -1.21 -15.10
C ILE A 71 5.30 -1.67 -14.15
N LEU A 72 4.97 -2.33 -13.06
CA LEU A 72 5.93 -2.83 -12.08
C LEU A 72 6.84 -3.93 -12.66
N ILE A 73 6.30 -4.81 -13.51
CA ILE A 73 7.09 -5.80 -14.24
C ILE A 73 7.94 -5.11 -15.30
N PHE A 74 7.38 -4.18 -16.07
CA PHE A 74 8.09 -3.44 -17.12
C PHE A 74 9.32 -2.68 -16.58
N THR A 75 9.23 -2.13 -15.37
CA THR A 75 10.36 -1.42 -14.74
C THR A 75 11.43 -2.37 -14.20
N GLU A 76 11.17 -3.68 -14.09
CA GLU A 76 12.12 -4.68 -13.59
C GLU A 76 12.69 -4.37 -12.19
N ASN A 77 11.92 -3.64 -11.38
CA ASN A 77 12.33 -3.21 -10.03
C ASN A 77 11.62 -3.96 -8.90
N SER A 78 10.71 -4.88 -9.22
CA SER A 78 9.89 -5.59 -8.22
C SER A 78 9.61 -7.07 -8.53
N ASP A 79 10.10 -7.58 -9.67
CA ASP A 79 9.79 -8.92 -10.19
C ASP A 79 10.55 -10.06 -9.52
N THR A 80 11.53 -9.74 -8.66
CA THR A 80 12.29 -10.73 -7.87
C THR A 80 12.40 -10.30 -6.41
N ARG A 81 12.57 -11.26 -5.48
CA ARG A 81 12.72 -10.99 -4.04
C ARG A 81 13.77 -9.90 -3.71
N PRO A 82 15.00 -9.91 -4.26
CA PRO A 82 15.99 -8.87 -3.94
C PRO A 82 15.58 -7.48 -4.45
N ARG A 83 15.01 -7.40 -5.66
CA ARG A 83 14.55 -6.16 -6.28
C ARG A 83 13.36 -5.58 -5.50
N ALA A 84 12.33 -6.40 -5.26
CA ALA A 84 11.20 -6.08 -4.41
C ALA A 84 11.66 -5.61 -3.02
N GLY A 85 12.55 -6.36 -2.36
CA GLY A 85 13.07 -6.00 -1.04
C GLY A 85 13.71 -4.62 -1.00
N ARG A 86 14.54 -4.28 -2.00
CA ARG A 86 15.12 -2.94 -2.12
C ARG A 86 14.03 -1.87 -2.32
N LEU A 87 13.13 -2.08 -3.28
CA LEU A 87 12.08 -1.13 -3.65
C LEU A 87 11.16 -0.83 -2.46
N TYR A 88 10.58 -1.87 -1.86
CA TYR A 88 9.58 -1.71 -0.82
C TYR A 88 10.19 -1.29 0.52
N ALA A 89 11.44 -1.66 0.83
CA ALA A 89 12.13 -1.10 1.99
C ALA A 89 12.32 0.41 1.85
N ALA A 90 12.76 0.89 0.68
CA ALA A 90 12.90 2.32 0.43
C ALA A 90 11.53 3.04 0.37
N THR A 91 10.48 2.36 -0.11
CA THR A 91 9.09 2.87 -0.05
C THR A 91 8.58 3.06 1.36
N MET A 92 8.71 2.05 2.22
CA MET A 92 8.31 2.17 3.61
C MET A 92 9.08 3.29 4.31
N LEU A 93 10.38 3.40 4.03
CA LEU A 93 11.20 4.47 4.61
C LEU A 93 10.76 5.86 4.13
N GLN A 94 10.49 6.02 2.85
CA GLN A 94 10.00 7.27 2.28
C GLN A 94 8.66 7.68 2.92
N VAL A 95 7.72 6.74 3.07
CA VAL A 95 6.44 6.98 3.74
C VAL A 95 6.66 7.36 5.21
N PHE A 96 7.52 6.63 5.94
CA PHE A 96 7.81 6.96 7.33
C PHE A 96 8.48 8.31 7.52
N LEU A 97 9.32 8.74 6.59
CA LEU A 97 9.89 10.07 6.65
C LEU A 97 8.81 11.14 6.48
N TRP A 98 7.79 10.92 5.65
CA TRP A 98 6.62 11.82 5.60
C TRP A 98 5.84 11.80 6.91
N MET A 99 5.72 10.66 7.60
CA MET A 99 5.07 10.61 8.92
C MET A 99 5.90 11.35 9.99
N ARG A 100 7.23 11.20 9.98
CA ARG A 100 8.14 11.75 11.01
C ARG A 100 8.41 13.24 10.83
N ARG A 101 8.48 13.73 9.59
CA ARG A 101 8.86 15.12 9.31
C ARG A 101 7.63 15.98 9.22
N GLY A 102 7.46 16.86 10.22
CA GLY A 102 6.27 17.70 10.36
C GLY A 102 5.98 18.53 9.11
N PHE A 103 4.72 18.55 8.66
CA PHE A 103 4.27 19.37 7.52
C PHE A 103 4.11 20.87 7.86
N GLN A 104 4.42 21.28 9.09
CA GLN A 104 3.78 22.45 9.71
C GLN A 104 4.03 23.82 9.08
N MET A 105 4.89 23.99 8.07
CA MET A 105 4.78 25.11 7.11
C MET A 105 5.80 24.99 5.97
N TYR A 106 5.68 23.97 5.11
CA TYR A 106 6.58 23.75 3.96
C TYR A 106 8.03 23.44 4.34
N PRO A 107 8.31 22.39 5.14
CA PRO A 107 9.69 21.97 5.29
C PRO A 107 10.25 21.67 3.89
N ALA A 108 11.31 22.38 3.50
CA ALA A 108 11.91 22.28 2.17
C ALA A 108 12.19 20.81 1.78
N TRP A 109 12.50 19.97 2.77
CA TRP A 109 12.66 18.54 2.57
C TRP A 109 11.38 17.81 2.16
N THR A 110 10.24 18.00 2.83
CA THR A 110 9.01 17.26 2.50
C THR A 110 8.49 17.65 1.12
N LEU A 111 8.54 18.94 0.78
CA LEU A 111 8.20 19.41 -0.57
C LEU A 111 9.12 18.81 -1.62
N LYS A 112 10.45 18.88 -1.40
CA LYS A 112 11.43 18.27 -2.31
C LYS A 112 11.21 16.77 -2.46
N SER A 113 10.90 16.09 -1.36
CA SER A 113 10.64 14.65 -1.35
C SER A 113 9.38 14.28 -2.13
N LEU A 114 8.26 14.99 -1.91
CA LEU A 114 7.01 14.78 -2.64
C LEU A 114 7.18 15.08 -4.13
N LEU A 115 7.86 16.18 -4.46
CA LEU A 115 8.19 16.53 -5.83
C LEU A 115 9.02 15.44 -6.51
N ASN A 116 10.05 14.92 -5.82
CA ASN A 116 10.86 13.84 -6.37
C ASN A 116 10.02 12.61 -6.70
N VAL A 117 9.12 12.20 -5.80
CA VAL A 117 8.23 11.04 -6.04
C VAL A 117 7.31 11.31 -7.23
N HIS A 118 6.70 12.50 -7.28
CA HIS A 118 5.86 12.92 -8.41
C HIS A 118 6.62 12.86 -9.75
N LEU A 119 7.83 13.42 -9.80
CA LEU A 119 8.66 13.42 -11.01
C LEU A 119 9.10 12.02 -11.43
N ILE A 120 9.34 11.11 -10.48
CA ILE A 120 9.69 9.73 -10.82
C ILE A 120 8.49 9.00 -11.42
N HIS A 121 7.29 9.15 -10.84
CA HIS A 121 6.07 8.61 -11.44
C HIS A 121 5.85 9.17 -12.85
N GLY A 122 6.09 10.48 -13.05
CA GLY A 122 6.04 11.09 -14.39
C GLY A 122 7.05 10.47 -15.36
N ARG A 123 8.29 10.22 -14.91
CA ARG A 123 9.31 9.55 -15.74
C ARG A 123 8.92 8.12 -16.11
N VAL A 124 8.37 7.37 -15.17
CA VAL A 124 7.86 6.02 -15.43
C VAL A 124 6.72 6.09 -16.45
N ALA A 125 5.81 7.07 -16.32
CA ALA A 125 4.72 7.27 -17.26
C ALA A 125 5.23 7.55 -18.68
N GLU A 126 6.21 8.45 -18.83
CA GLU A 126 6.87 8.75 -20.11
C GLU A 126 7.53 7.51 -20.72
N ASN A 127 8.26 6.73 -19.92
CA ASN A 127 8.94 5.51 -20.39
C ASN A 127 7.94 4.44 -20.85
N VAL A 128 6.83 4.26 -20.13
CA VAL A 128 5.77 3.34 -20.52
C VAL A 128 5.06 3.84 -21.78
N ALA A 129 4.75 5.12 -21.88
CA ALA A 129 4.14 5.72 -23.07
C ALA A 129 5.02 5.55 -24.31
N ALA A 130 6.33 5.75 -24.19
CA ALA A 130 7.28 5.51 -25.27
C ALA A 130 7.30 4.03 -25.69
N ALA A 131 7.32 3.09 -24.73
CA ALA A 131 7.30 1.66 -25.03
C ALA A 131 5.97 1.20 -25.66
N LEU A 132 4.85 1.81 -25.30
CA LEU A 132 3.54 1.58 -25.94
C LEU A 132 3.54 2.08 -27.39
N ALA A 133 4.03 3.30 -27.62
CA ALA A 133 4.14 3.87 -28.97
C ALA A 133 5.03 3.04 -29.91
N GLN A 134 6.06 2.39 -29.35
CA GLN A 134 6.95 1.49 -30.07
C GLN A 134 6.41 0.06 -30.19
N GLY A 135 5.31 -0.28 -29.53
CA GLY A 135 4.79 -1.65 -29.48
C GLY A 135 5.65 -2.64 -28.69
N THR A 136 6.60 -2.16 -27.88
CA THR A 136 7.58 -2.99 -27.15
C THR A 136 7.14 -3.31 -25.71
N PHE A 137 6.19 -2.55 -25.15
CA PHE A 137 5.76 -2.69 -23.75
C PHE A 137 5.31 -4.11 -23.41
N ARG A 138 4.33 -4.65 -24.15
CA ARG A 138 3.75 -5.97 -23.84
C ARG A 138 4.77 -7.09 -23.99
N HIS A 139 5.59 -7.05 -25.04
CA HIS A 139 6.64 -8.04 -25.27
C HIS A 139 7.64 -8.08 -24.10
N ARG A 140 8.03 -6.92 -23.55
CA ARG A 140 8.92 -6.86 -22.39
C ARG A 140 8.31 -7.48 -21.14
N VAL A 141 7.04 -7.17 -20.86
CA VAL A 141 6.31 -7.78 -19.74
C VAL A 141 6.23 -9.30 -19.90
N GLU A 142 5.85 -9.78 -21.09
CA GLU A 142 5.71 -11.21 -21.36
C GLU A 142 7.02 -11.98 -21.25
N SER A 143 8.14 -11.40 -21.70
CA SER A 143 9.47 -12.02 -21.59
C SER A 143 9.86 -12.33 -20.13
N ILE A 144 9.59 -11.40 -19.21
CA ILE A 144 9.84 -11.59 -17.77
C ILE A 144 8.91 -12.67 -17.21
N VAL A 145 7.63 -12.62 -17.60
CA VAL A 145 6.58 -13.51 -17.08
C VAL A 145 6.76 -14.95 -17.55
N GLN A 146 7.24 -15.17 -18.78
CA GLN A 146 7.56 -16.49 -19.30
C GLN A 146 8.58 -17.20 -18.39
N ASN A 147 9.63 -16.48 -17.99
CA ASN A 147 10.70 -16.99 -17.13
C ASN A 147 10.32 -17.05 -15.64
N GLY A 148 9.32 -16.29 -15.22
CA GLY A 148 8.84 -16.26 -13.84
C GLY A 148 8.26 -17.61 -13.39
N LYS A 149 8.60 -18.01 -12.16
CA LYS A 149 8.06 -19.20 -11.49
C LYS A 149 7.07 -18.77 -10.42
N ILE A 150 6.05 -19.60 -10.21
CA ILE A 150 5.07 -19.42 -9.15
C ILE A 150 4.93 -20.69 -8.32
N ASN A 151 4.59 -20.55 -7.06
CA ASN A 151 4.22 -21.64 -6.16
C ASN A 151 2.78 -22.08 -6.49
N SER A 152 2.64 -23.04 -7.42
CA SER A 152 1.32 -23.51 -7.88
C SER A 152 0.43 -24.02 -6.76
N GLY A 153 1.00 -24.71 -5.77
CA GLY A 153 0.26 -25.19 -4.60
C GLY A 153 -0.26 -24.06 -3.70
N LEU A 154 0.49 -22.96 -3.56
CA LEU A 154 0.05 -21.77 -2.83
C LEU A 154 -1.16 -21.14 -3.51
N TRP A 155 -1.04 -20.89 -4.81
CA TRP A 155 -2.12 -20.26 -5.56
C TRP A 155 -3.34 -21.15 -5.74
N ALA A 156 -3.16 -22.48 -5.79
CA ALA A 156 -4.28 -23.42 -5.77
C ALA A 156 -5.06 -23.33 -4.44
N ALA A 157 -4.36 -23.29 -3.29
CA ALA A 157 -5.00 -23.12 -1.99
C ALA A 157 -5.70 -21.75 -1.87
N PHE A 158 -5.02 -20.67 -2.30
CA PHE A 158 -5.58 -19.32 -2.33
C PHE A 158 -6.88 -19.25 -3.15
N GLN A 159 -6.85 -19.80 -4.37
CA GLN A 159 -8.02 -19.83 -5.25
C GLN A 159 -9.14 -20.70 -4.66
N THR A 160 -8.81 -21.84 -4.07
CA THR A 160 -9.81 -22.74 -3.46
C THR A 160 -10.55 -22.04 -2.32
N ASP A 161 -9.84 -21.33 -1.44
CA ASP A 161 -10.45 -20.57 -0.35
C ASP A 161 -11.37 -19.45 -0.87
N LEU A 162 -10.97 -18.75 -1.95
CA LEU A 162 -11.81 -17.76 -2.61
C LEU A 162 -13.06 -18.38 -3.26
N ASP A 163 -12.90 -19.46 -4.02
CA ASP A 163 -13.99 -20.08 -4.77
C ASP A 163 -15.06 -20.63 -3.83
N GLN A 164 -14.63 -21.25 -2.72
CA GLN A 164 -15.49 -21.80 -1.66
C GLN A 164 -16.06 -20.73 -0.72
N SER A 165 -15.62 -19.47 -0.84
CA SER A 165 -16.16 -18.39 -0.03
C SER A 165 -17.62 -18.07 -0.38
N GLY A 166 -18.33 -17.46 0.57
CA GLY A 166 -19.69 -16.95 0.37
C GLY A 166 -19.77 -15.66 -0.45
N ILE A 167 -18.68 -15.22 -1.11
CA ILE A 167 -18.67 -13.97 -1.89
C ILE A 167 -19.58 -14.13 -3.12
N PRO A 168 -20.59 -13.27 -3.32
CA PRO A 168 -21.51 -13.37 -4.45
C PRO A 168 -20.82 -13.26 -5.81
N GLN A 169 -21.33 -13.94 -6.84
CA GLN A 169 -20.75 -13.95 -8.19
C GLN A 169 -20.58 -12.54 -8.77
N ILE A 170 -21.51 -11.62 -8.50
CA ILE A 170 -21.44 -10.23 -8.96
C ILE A 170 -20.20 -9.48 -8.43
N MET A 171 -19.70 -9.86 -7.25
CA MET A 171 -18.48 -9.30 -6.65
C MET A 171 -17.19 -9.99 -7.13
N ARG A 172 -17.30 -10.99 -8.01
CA ARG A 172 -16.16 -11.71 -8.60
C ARG A 172 -15.82 -11.22 -10.02
N ILE A 173 -16.68 -10.38 -10.62
CA ILE A 173 -16.56 -9.93 -12.01
C ILE A 173 -15.74 -8.66 -12.08
N ILE A 174 -14.64 -8.68 -12.85
CA ILE A 174 -13.82 -7.49 -13.08
C ILE A 174 -14.58 -6.49 -13.98
N PRO A 175 -14.67 -5.20 -13.60
CA PRO A 175 -15.18 -4.15 -14.48
C PRO A 175 -14.49 -4.16 -15.84
N LYS A 176 -15.24 -3.99 -16.92
CA LYS A 176 -14.75 -4.19 -18.31
C LYS A 176 -13.50 -3.36 -18.62
N GLU A 177 -13.47 -2.13 -18.13
CA GLU A 177 -12.38 -1.15 -18.29
C GLU A 177 -11.09 -1.60 -17.60
N LEU A 178 -11.22 -2.43 -16.56
CA LEU A 178 -10.09 -2.91 -15.77
C LEU A 178 -9.54 -4.26 -16.23
N GLN A 179 -10.24 -4.94 -17.15
CA GLN A 179 -9.81 -6.23 -17.68
C GLN A 179 -8.49 -6.08 -18.46
N ARG A 180 -7.60 -7.06 -18.29
CA ARG A 180 -6.34 -7.14 -19.04
C ARG A 180 -6.65 -7.18 -20.54
N GLY A 181 -5.98 -6.33 -21.31
CA GLY A 181 -6.23 -6.06 -22.74
C GLY A 181 -6.96 -4.75 -23.01
N ASN A 182 -7.84 -4.31 -22.09
CA ASN A 182 -8.50 -2.99 -22.16
C ASN A 182 -7.75 -1.92 -21.35
N HIS A 183 -6.85 -2.36 -20.49
CA HIS A 183 -6.02 -1.51 -19.65
C HIS A 183 -4.86 -0.86 -20.42
N VAL A 184 -4.59 0.41 -20.07
CA VAL A 184 -3.44 1.25 -20.48
C VAL A 184 -3.62 2.00 -21.80
N HIS A 185 -4.42 3.07 -21.74
CA HIS A 185 -4.26 4.21 -22.65
C HIS A 185 -3.36 5.30 -22.05
N VAL A 186 -3.41 5.48 -20.72
CA VAL A 186 -2.64 6.47 -19.97
C VAL A 186 -1.89 5.76 -18.83
N PRO A 187 -0.55 5.71 -18.86
CA PRO A 187 0.26 5.17 -17.76
C PRO A 187 0.17 6.04 -16.51
N MET A 188 0.34 5.46 -15.31
CA MET A 188 0.32 6.19 -14.03
C MET A 188 -0.89 7.13 -13.85
N ASN A 189 -2.05 6.72 -14.36
CA ASN A 189 -3.26 7.53 -14.36
C ASN A 189 -3.89 7.75 -12.96
N GLN A 190 -4.89 8.62 -12.89
CA GLN A 190 -5.60 8.98 -11.64
C GLN A 190 -6.18 7.75 -10.92
N PHE A 191 -6.73 6.76 -11.65
CA PHE A 191 -7.25 5.53 -11.04
C PHE A 191 -6.15 4.72 -10.34
N VAL A 192 -4.99 4.56 -11.01
CA VAL A 192 -3.82 3.88 -10.43
C VAL A 192 -3.36 4.58 -9.15
N HIS A 193 -3.34 5.91 -9.15
CA HIS A 193 -2.99 6.70 -7.97
C HIS A 193 -4.01 6.53 -6.84
N ALA A 194 -5.31 6.54 -7.15
CA ALA A 194 -6.38 6.33 -6.16
C ALA A 194 -6.30 4.92 -5.52
N MET A 195 -6.10 3.87 -6.31
CA MET A 195 -5.95 2.50 -5.79
C MET A 195 -4.66 2.36 -4.98
N THR A 196 -3.58 3.02 -5.39
CA THR A 196 -2.34 3.07 -4.62
C THR A 196 -2.55 3.78 -3.29
N GLN A 197 -3.28 4.91 -3.26
CA GLN A 197 -3.65 5.58 -2.02
C GLN A 197 -4.44 4.63 -1.10
N TRP A 198 -5.42 3.89 -1.64
CA TRP A 198 -6.19 2.89 -0.89
C TRP A 198 -5.27 1.87 -0.22
N ALA A 199 -4.30 1.35 -0.98
CA ALA A 199 -3.37 0.33 -0.52
C ALA A 199 -2.55 0.75 0.70
N PHE A 200 -2.29 2.04 0.92
CA PHE A 200 -1.50 2.49 2.06
C PHE A 200 -2.29 2.62 3.36
N PHE A 201 -3.52 3.14 3.31
CA PHE A 201 -4.23 3.57 4.53
C PHE A 201 -5.58 2.91 4.75
N ALA A 202 -6.24 2.43 3.68
CA ALA A 202 -7.66 2.09 3.76
C ALA A 202 -7.92 0.85 4.64
N VAL A 203 -6.98 -0.09 4.70
CA VAL A 203 -7.12 -1.30 5.54
C VAL A 203 -7.14 -0.91 7.02
N LEU A 204 -6.20 -0.07 7.47
CA LEU A 204 -6.21 0.48 8.83
C LEU A 204 -7.46 1.35 9.09
N ALA A 205 -7.85 2.18 8.12
CA ALA A 205 -9.01 3.06 8.28
C ALA A 205 -10.34 2.28 8.42
N THR A 206 -10.48 1.17 7.70
CA THR A 206 -11.69 0.33 7.71
C THR A 206 -11.69 -0.71 8.82
N ASN A 207 -10.53 -1.29 9.15
CA ASN A 207 -10.42 -2.41 10.08
C ASN A 207 -9.19 -2.25 11.01
N PRO A 208 -9.19 -1.25 11.92
CA PRO A 208 -8.01 -0.93 12.72
C PRO A 208 -7.52 -2.11 13.58
N GLU A 209 -8.43 -2.87 14.18
CA GLU A 209 -8.08 -4.04 15.01
C GLU A 209 -7.40 -5.15 14.22
N LYS A 210 -7.78 -5.32 12.95
CA LYS A 210 -7.16 -6.27 12.02
C LYS A 210 -5.74 -5.85 11.60
N THR A 211 -5.41 -4.59 11.83
CA THR A 211 -4.07 -4.04 11.69
C THR A 211 -3.38 -3.81 13.04
N LEU A 212 -3.85 -4.46 14.12
CA LEU A 212 -3.25 -4.37 15.46
C LEU A 212 -3.39 -2.98 16.13
N VAL A 213 -4.32 -2.15 15.66
CA VAL A 213 -4.65 -0.85 16.26
C VAL A 213 -5.93 -0.98 17.07
N PHE A 214 -5.80 -0.93 18.40
CA PHE A 214 -6.91 -1.09 19.34
C PHE A 214 -7.15 0.21 20.10
N ASN A 215 -8.41 0.46 20.48
CA ASN A 215 -8.80 1.63 21.28
C ASN A 215 -8.38 2.98 20.67
N SER A 216 -8.22 3.06 19.35
CA SER A 216 -7.89 4.31 18.68
C SER A 216 -9.07 5.28 18.72
N LYS A 217 -8.78 6.56 18.91
CA LYS A 217 -9.80 7.61 18.82
C LYS A 217 -10.26 7.76 17.37
N ARG A 218 -11.57 7.89 17.16
CA ARG A 218 -12.17 8.12 15.83
C ARG A 218 -11.58 9.35 15.15
N GLU A 219 -11.27 10.39 15.93
CA GLU A 219 -10.63 11.61 15.43
C GLU A 219 -9.23 11.35 14.90
N GLY A 220 -8.45 10.47 15.54
CA GLY A 220 -7.10 10.14 15.11
C GLY A 220 -7.08 9.44 13.74
N LEU A 221 -8.03 8.52 13.51
CA LEU A 221 -8.20 7.88 12.20
C LEU A 221 -8.59 8.89 11.12
N LEU A 222 -9.49 9.83 11.41
CA LEU A 222 -9.86 10.89 10.46
C LEU A 222 -8.70 11.84 10.16
N ASP A 223 -7.92 12.23 11.17
CA ASP A 223 -6.74 13.07 11.00
C ASP A 223 -5.67 12.33 10.15
N PHE A 224 -5.49 11.02 10.35
CA PHE A 224 -4.60 10.17 9.55
C PHE A 224 -5.06 10.04 8.10
N VAL A 225 -6.36 9.89 7.87
CA VAL A 225 -6.94 9.88 6.53
C VAL A 225 -6.72 11.23 5.83
N HIS A 226 -6.91 12.36 6.53
CA HIS A 226 -6.64 13.68 5.97
C HIS A 226 -5.16 13.87 5.59
N LEU A 227 -4.22 13.32 6.39
CA LEU A 227 -2.81 13.28 6.01
C LEU A 227 -2.61 12.56 4.66
N TRP A 228 -3.26 11.41 4.45
CA TRP A 228 -3.20 10.71 3.16
C TRP A 228 -3.87 11.47 2.02
N ALA A 229 -4.92 12.26 2.30
CA ALA A 229 -5.51 13.16 1.31
C ALA A 229 -4.49 14.18 0.82
N VAL A 230 -3.78 14.83 1.74
CA VAL A 230 -2.75 15.84 1.42
C VAL A 230 -1.59 15.19 0.66
N LEU A 231 -1.13 14.02 1.10
CA LEU A 231 -0.08 13.27 0.42
C LEU A 231 -0.49 12.89 -1.01
N GLY A 232 -1.73 12.41 -1.21
CA GLY A 232 -2.26 12.07 -2.53
C GLY A 232 -2.25 13.27 -3.47
N HIS A 233 -2.80 14.41 -3.02
CA HIS A 233 -2.81 15.64 -3.80
C HIS A 233 -1.39 16.06 -4.21
N ALA A 234 -0.46 16.06 -3.25
CA ALA A 234 0.92 16.46 -3.50
C ALA A 234 1.69 15.50 -4.43
N MET A 235 1.23 14.25 -4.58
CA MET A 235 1.79 13.28 -5.54
C MET A 235 1.12 13.33 -6.92
N GLY A 236 0.15 14.22 -7.14
CA GLY A 236 -0.50 14.44 -8.44
C GLY A 236 -1.89 13.80 -8.58
N LEU A 237 -2.47 13.29 -7.49
CA LEU A 237 -3.87 12.83 -7.47
C LEU A 237 -4.79 14.06 -7.43
N GLU A 238 -5.67 14.19 -8.41
CA GLU A 238 -6.68 15.25 -8.42
C GLU A 238 -7.72 15.01 -7.32
N ASP A 239 -8.31 16.09 -6.82
CA ASP A 239 -9.23 16.05 -5.69
C ASP A 239 -10.47 15.17 -5.95
N ASP A 240 -10.95 15.13 -7.21
CA ASP A 240 -12.08 14.30 -7.63
C ASP A 240 -11.78 12.79 -7.58
N PHE A 241 -10.51 12.39 -7.58
CA PHE A 241 -10.05 11.00 -7.47
C PHE A 241 -9.39 10.70 -6.12
N ASN A 242 -9.27 11.70 -5.25
CA ASN A 242 -8.62 11.59 -3.96
C ASN A 242 -9.53 10.90 -2.96
N ILE A 243 -9.41 9.58 -2.86
CA ILE A 243 -10.30 8.76 -2.04
C ILE A 243 -10.16 9.01 -0.53
N ALA A 244 -9.06 9.64 -0.11
CA ALA A 244 -8.86 10.08 1.27
C ALA A 244 -9.49 11.46 1.54
N LEU A 245 -9.77 12.23 0.48
CA LEU A 245 -10.49 13.50 0.57
C LEU A 245 -11.99 13.21 0.63
N LEU A 246 -12.49 12.97 1.84
CA LEU A 246 -13.91 13.19 2.05
C LEU A 246 -14.19 14.67 1.80
N PRO A 247 -15.32 15.02 1.16
CA PRO A 247 -15.82 16.39 1.20
C PRO A 247 -16.05 16.76 2.67
N HIS A 248 -15.05 17.38 3.30
CA HIS A 248 -15.01 17.65 4.75
C HIS A 248 -16.16 18.56 5.22
N THR A 249 -16.92 19.11 4.27
CA THR A 249 -18.05 20.01 4.45
C THR A 249 -19.42 19.36 4.27
N GLN A 250 -19.51 18.13 3.73
CA GLN A 250 -20.81 17.54 3.39
C GLN A 250 -21.48 16.82 4.57
N TYR A 251 -20.71 16.40 5.58
CA TYR A 251 -21.23 15.62 6.71
C TYR A 251 -20.73 16.11 8.07
N PRO A 252 -21.60 16.11 9.11
CA PRO A 252 -21.18 16.36 10.49
C PRO A 252 -20.07 15.40 10.93
N ARG A 253 -19.10 15.89 11.70
CA ARG A 253 -17.89 15.16 12.11
C ARG A 253 -18.15 13.76 12.66
N ARG A 254 -19.23 13.57 13.43
CA ARG A 254 -19.62 12.28 14.02
C ARG A 254 -19.86 11.16 12.98
N PHE A 255 -20.32 11.52 11.78
CA PHE A 255 -20.63 10.59 10.70
C PHE A 255 -19.51 10.44 9.67
N GLN A 256 -18.48 11.30 9.71
CA GLN A 256 -17.43 11.31 8.69
C GLN A 256 -16.68 9.98 8.63
N LEU A 257 -16.35 9.37 9.78
CA LEU A 257 -15.61 8.10 9.80
C LEU A 257 -16.43 6.96 9.18
N GLU A 258 -17.70 6.81 9.56
CA GLU A 258 -18.59 5.77 9.01
C GLU A 258 -18.79 5.93 7.50
N ARG A 259 -18.92 7.17 7.02
CA ARG A 259 -19.00 7.46 5.59
C ARG A 259 -17.71 7.10 4.87
N MET A 260 -16.55 7.47 5.42
CA MET A 260 -15.25 7.08 4.87
C MET A 260 -15.12 5.56 4.78
N GLN A 261 -15.41 4.86 5.88
CA GLN A 261 -15.28 3.41 5.95
C GLN A 261 -16.20 2.71 4.97
N SER A 262 -17.43 3.21 4.80
CA SER A 262 -18.37 2.70 3.81
C SER A 262 -17.84 2.89 2.39
N TYR A 263 -17.35 4.09 2.06
CA TYR A 263 -16.79 4.41 0.75
C TYR A 263 -15.55 3.55 0.42
N LEU A 264 -14.61 3.43 1.34
CA LEU A 264 -13.42 2.58 1.18
C LEU A 264 -13.76 1.08 1.08
N SER A 265 -14.82 0.64 1.77
CA SER A 265 -15.33 -0.73 1.68
C SER A 265 -16.03 -1.00 0.36
N GLU A 266 -16.71 0.00 -0.21
CA GLU A 266 -17.26 -0.07 -1.56
C GLU A 266 -16.14 -0.16 -2.60
N ILE A 267 -15.07 0.65 -2.51
CA ILE A 267 -13.88 0.55 -3.36
C ILE A 267 -13.29 -0.87 -3.30
N LYS A 268 -13.12 -1.42 -2.10
CA LYS A 268 -12.62 -2.79 -1.89
C LYS A 268 -13.50 -3.80 -2.62
N SER A 269 -14.81 -3.70 -2.43
CA SER A 269 -15.79 -4.65 -2.96
C SER A 269 -15.94 -4.57 -4.48
N THR A 270 -15.88 -3.36 -5.04
CA THR A 270 -16.05 -3.10 -6.47
C THR A 270 -14.78 -3.38 -7.27
N TYR A 271 -13.60 -3.09 -6.73
CA TYR A 271 -12.36 -3.13 -7.49
C TYR A 271 -11.35 -4.17 -6.99
N PHE A 272 -11.12 -4.28 -5.69
CA PHE A 272 -10.09 -5.19 -5.17
C PHE A 272 -10.53 -6.65 -5.13
N ILE A 273 -11.74 -6.93 -4.64
CA ILE A 273 -12.24 -8.31 -4.52
C ILE A 273 -12.30 -9.01 -5.89
N PRO A 274 -12.90 -8.43 -6.95
CA PRO A 274 -12.92 -9.09 -8.26
C PRO A 274 -11.53 -9.42 -8.80
N MET A 275 -10.54 -8.55 -8.56
CA MET A 275 -9.16 -8.78 -9.01
C MET A 275 -8.53 -10.00 -8.34
N LEU A 276 -8.81 -10.24 -7.05
CA LEU A 276 -8.30 -11.42 -6.34
C LEU A 276 -8.84 -12.74 -6.89
N PHE A 277 -10.08 -12.75 -7.43
CA PHE A 277 -10.65 -13.94 -8.08
C PHE A 277 -10.03 -14.26 -9.45
N ASN A 278 -9.32 -13.30 -10.04
CA ASN A 278 -8.89 -13.35 -11.44
C ASN A 278 -7.37 -13.15 -11.57
N LEU A 279 -6.60 -13.57 -10.56
CA LEU A 279 -5.14 -13.41 -10.56
C LEU A 279 -4.47 -14.23 -11.67
N GLN A 280 -3.71 -13.54 -12.51
CA GLN A 280 -2.90 -14.13 -13.57
C GLN A 280 -1.46 -14.35 -13.11
N LYS A 281 -0.64 -14.99 -13.95
CA LYS A 281 0.73 -15.38 -13.61
C LYS A 281 1.58 -14.16 -13.23
N GLU A 282 1.37 -13.05 -13.95
CA GLU A 282 1.99 -11.74 -13.72
C GLU A 282 1.77 -11.24 -12.29
N ASN A 283 0.51 -11.24 -11.84
CA ASN A 283 0.15 -10.78 -10.50
C ASN A 283 0.82 -11.65 -9.43
N LYS A 284 0.80 -12.97 -9.66
CA LYS A 284 1.34 -13.98 -8.74
C LYS A 284 2.85 -13.85 -8.56
N ILE A 285 3.60 -13.58 -9.63
CA ILE A 285 5.06 -13.34 -9.59
C ILE A 285 5.37 -12.14 -8.69
N LEU A 286 4.71 -11.00 -8.91
CA LEU A 286 4.92 -9.80 -8.09
C LEU A 286 4.54 -10.01 -6.63
N MET A 287 3.37 -10.61 -6.38
CA MET A 287 2.91 -10.92 -5.03
C MET A 287 3.91 -11.82 -4.31
N GLU A 288 4.40 -12.90 -4.94
CA GLU A 288 5.40 -13.78 -4.32
C GLU A 288 6.73 -13.05 -4.03
N ALA A 289 7.23 -12.25 -4.98
CA ALA A 289 8.44 -11.47 -4.78
C ALA A 289 8.30 -10.49 -3.61
N PHE A 290 7.17 -9.77 -3.53
CA PHE A 290 6.84 -8.87 -2.44
C PHE A 290 6.73 -9.61 -1.11
N ILE A 291 5.96 -10.69 -1.07
CA ILE A 291 5.71 -11.45 0.15
C ILE A 291 7.01 -12.00 0.75
N GLN A 292 7.88 -12.55 -0.10
CA GLN A 292 9.21 -13.00 0.35
C GLN A 292 10.08 -11.82 0.82
N ALA A 293 10.02 -10.69 0.13
CA ALA A 293 10.73 -9.47 0.52
C ALA A 293 10.23 -8.88 1.85
N THR A 294 8.93 -8.94 2.15
CA THR A 294 8.41 -8.44 3.44
C THR A 294 8.96 -9.22 4.63
N SER A 295 9.25 -10.52 4.46
CA SER A 295 9.90 -11.32 5.50
C SER A 295 11.31 -10.80 5.80
N ASP A 296 12.02 -10.31 4.77
CA ASP A 296 13.31 -9.66 4.94
C ASP A 296 13.21 -8.30 5.63
N ILE A 297 12.18 -7.52 5.28
CA ILE A 297 11.92 -6.18 5.84
C ILE A 297 11.49 -6.27 7.31
N LEU A 298 10.73 -7.30 7.71
CA LEU A 298 10.34 -7.46 9.11
C LEU A 298 11.45 -8.05 9.99
N GLY A 299 12.63 -8.32 9.43
CA GLY A 299 13.85 -8.64 10.17
C GLY A 299 13.87 -10.03 10.82
N ASN A 300 12.98 -10.94 10.45
CA ASN A 300 12.88 -12.25 11.11
C ASN A 300 13.64 -13.36 10.36
N PRO A 301 14.34 -14.26 11.08
CA PRO A 301 14.83 -15.52 10.53
C PRO A 301 13.64 -16.40 10.12
N GLU A 302 13.87 -17.30 9.16
CA GLU A 302 12.89 -18.14 8.45
C GLU A 302 11.94 -19.00 9.34
N PHE A 303 12.04 -18.89 10.67
CA PHE A 303 11.29 -19.63 11.68
C PHE A 303 10.12 -18.87 12.34
N LEU A 304 10.00 -17.52 12.18
CA LEU A 304 9.02 -16.71 12.94
C LEU A 304 7.91 -16.06 12.09
N THR A 305 8.13 -15.87 10.79
CA THR A 305 7.12 -15.31 9.88
C THR A 305 7.06 -16.18 8.64
N ASP A 306 6.03 -17.02 8.56
CA ASP A 306 5.72 -17.72 7.32
C ASP A 306 5.45 -16.67 6.24
N PRO A 307 6.22 -16.61 5.14
CA PRO A 307 6.05 -15.60 4.10
C PRO A 307 4.59 -15.54 3.63
N GLU A 308 3.89 -16.68 3.55
CA GLU A 308 2.50 -16.74 3.09
C GLU A 308 1.49 -16.03 4.04
N PHE A 309 1.93 -15.43 5.17
CA PHE A 309 1.06 -14.74 6.12
C PHE A 309 0.28 -13.57 5.52
N LEU A 310 0.84 -12.86 4.53
CA LEU A 310 0.14 -11.76 3.89
C LEU A 310 -1.05 -12.26 3.08
N LEU A 311 -0.93 -13.38 2.35
CA LEU A 311 -2.04 -13.96 1.60
C LEU A 311 -3.16 -14.46 2.53
N ARG A 312 -2.79 -15.07 3.65
CA ARG A 312 -3.76 -15.43 4.69
C ARG A 312 -4.42 -14.19 5.29
N GLY A 313 -3.64 -13.16 5.61
CA GLY A 313 -4.14 -11.93 6.20
C GLY A 313 -5.09 -11.17 5.27
N ILE A 314 -4.78 -11.03 3.98
CA ILE A 314 -5.71 -10.35 3.06
C ILE A 314 -7.03 -11.11 2.96
N LEU A 315 -7.04 -12.44 2.86
CA LEU A 315 -8.29 -13.19 2.77
C LEU A 315 -9.06 -13.21 4.11
N ARG A 316 -8.38 -13.46 5.23
CA ARG A 316 -9.01 -13.55 6.56
C ARG A 316 -9.41 -12.20 7.13
N ASP A 317 -8.50 -11.23 7.09
CA ASP A 317 -8.60 -9.99 7.87
C ASP A 317 -9.13 -8.82 7.05
N VAL A 318 -8.89 -8.81 5.73
CA VAL A 318 -9.33 -7.72 4.84
C VAL A 318 -10.58 -8.09 4.06
N VAL A 319 -10.60 -9.27 3.44
CA VAL A 319 -11.76 -9.77 2.70
C VAL A 319 -12.80 -10.36 3.67
N GLY A 320 -12.36 -11.04 4.72
CA GLY A 320 -13.25 -11.58 5.75
C GLY A 320 -13.78 -12.98 5.45
N ILE A 321 -13.01 -13.83 4.76
CA ILE A 321 -13.42 -15.19 4.39
C ILE A 321 -12.65 -16.27 5.17
N PRO A 322 -13.23 -17.47 5.34
CA PRO A 322 -12.51 -18.64 5.83
C PRO A 322 -11.35 -18.99 4.90
N ILE A 323 -10.24 -19.47 5.47
CA ILE A 323 -9.02 -19.82 4.74
C ILE A 323 -8.45 -21.21 5.11
N PRO A 324 -9.27 -22.28 5.16
CA PRO A 324 -8.81 -23.59 5.61
C PRO A 324 -7.66 -24.15 4.76
N ASN A 325 -7.65 -23.89 3.45
CA ASN A 325 -6.63 -24.44 2.56
C ASN A 325 -5.29 -23.70 2.73
N LEU A 326 -5.30 -22.38 2.86
CA LEU A 326 -4.08 -21.62 3.17
C LEU A 326 -3.58 -21.86 4.60
N GLU A 327 -4.46 -22.06 5.58
CA GLU A 327 -4.05 -22.42 6.95
C GLU A 327 -3.44 -23.84 7.00
N ALA A 328 -3.93 -24.78 6.19
CA ALA A 328 -3.33 -26.12 6.09
C ALA A 328 -1.89 -26.10 5.56
N ARG A 329 -1.50 -25.07 4.80
CA ARG A 329 -0.14 -24.87 4.29
C ARG A 329 0.82 -24.27 5.31
N ARG A 330 0.31 -23.78 6.43
CA ARG A 330 1.10 -23.06 7.42
C ARG A 330 2.23 -23.95 7.93
N ARG A 331 3.47 -23.51 7.68
CA ARG A 331 4.67 -24.30 8.02
C ARG A 331 4.90 -24.42 9.53
N PHE A 332 4.39 -23.46 10.29
CA PHE A 332 4.54 -23.41 11.75
C PHE A 332 3.18 -23.28 12.41
N ARG A 333 2.80 -24.28 13.22
CA ARG A 333 1.64 -24.14 14.12
C ARG A 333 1.95 -23.01 15.10
N PRO A 334 1.03 -22.06 15.32
CA PRO A 334 1.24 -21.09 16.37
C PRO A 334 1.29 -21.84 17.71
N VAL A 335 2.15 -21.41 18.63
CA VAL A 335 2.32 -22.04 19.96
C VAL A 335 1.01 -22.02 20.77
N SER A 336 -0.02 -21.31 20.31
CA SER A 336 -1.43 -21.55 20.61
C SER A 336 -2.27 -20.83 19.55
N SER A 337 -3.58 -21.09 19.46
CA SER A 337 -4.53 -20.28 18.67
C SER A 337 -4.45 -18.76 18.95
N TYR A 338 -3.71 -18.37 19.98
CA TYR A 338 -3.46 -17.01 20.40
C TYR A 338 -2.14 -16.41 19.88
N SER A 339 -1.38 -16.93 18.92
CA SER A 339 -0.08 -16.26 18.63
C SER A 339 -0.20 -14.86 18.01
N LEU A 340 -1.27 -14.59 17.24
CA LEU A 340 -1.59 -13.22 16.85
C LEU A 340 -2.16 -12.47 18.06
N ASP A 341 -3.09 -13.05 18.81
CA ASP A 341 -3.64 -12.47 20.05
C ASP A 341 -2.57 -12.20 21.13
N TRP A 342 -1.44 -12.92 21.12
CA TRP A 342 -0.32 -12.80 22.04
C TRP A 342 0.62 -11.71 21.54
N LEU A 343 0.94 -11.64 20.24
CA LEU A 343 1.60 -10.47 19.67
C LEU A 343 0.74 -9.19 19.78
N VAL A 344 -0.59 -9.33 19.74
CA VAL A 344 -1.62 -8.31 19.95
C VAL A 344 -1.66 -7.87 21.43
N GLN A 345 -1.71 -8.80 22.38
CA GLN A 345 -1.81 -8.50 23.82
C GLN A 345 -0.47 -8.05 24.42
N VAL A 346 0.64 -8.66 24.00
CA VAL A 346 1.99 -8.34 24.47
C VAL A 346 2.53 -7.11 23.72
N GLY A 347 2.33 -7.03 22.40
CA GLY A 347 2.84 -5.93 21.57
C GLY A 347 2.15 -4.58 21.80
N SER A 348 0.87 -4.56 22.18
CA SER A 348 0.14 -3.31 22.46
C SER A 348 0.21 -2.84 23.92
N ARG A 349 0.43 -3.74 24.90
CA ARG A 349 0.40 -3.37 26.34
C ARG A 349 1.76 -3.34 27.04
N LEU A 350 2.70 -4.24 26.75
CA LEU A 350 3.98 -4.27 27.48
C LEU A 350 4.87 -3.04 27.24
N PRO A 351 4.97 -2.47 26.01
CA PRO A 351 5.79 -1.28 25.80
C PRO A 351 5.24 -0.05 26.54
N HIS A 352 3.92 0.10 26.57
CA HIS A 352 3.25 1.24 27.22
C HIS A 352 3.25 1.16 28.75
N ILE A 353 3.19 -0.05 29.34
CA ILE A 353 3.21 -0.23 30.81
C ILE A 353 4.63 -0.13 31.37
N LEU A 354 5.66 -0.55 30.62
CA LEU A 354 7.05 -0.54 31.09
C LEU A 354 7.81 0.75 30.73
N PHE A 355 7.38 1.52 29.73
CA PHE A 355 8.15 2.66 29.21
C PHE A 355 7.29 3.90 28.91
N SER A 356 6.73 4.52 29.94
CA SER A 356 5.80 5.67 29.87
C SER A 356 6.35 6.96 29.25
N ASN A 357 7.63 7.04 28.87
CA ASN A 357 8.30 8.26 28.37
C ASN A 357 8.73 8.18 26.88
N TRP A 358 8.00 7.43 26.06
CA TRP A 358 8.32 7.06 24.68
C TRP A 358 8.11 8.18 23.62
N ASN A 359 8.65 9.37 23.84
CA ASN A 359 8.61 10.50 22.88
C ASN A 359 9.73 10.50 21.82
N LYS A 360 10.44 9.40 21.63
CA LYS A 360 11.41 9.24 20.53
C LYS A 360 11.30 7.83 19.97
N ILE A 361 10.79 7.75 18.75
CA ILE A 361 10.47 6.51 18.05
C ILE A 361 11.71 5.65 17.91
N PHE A 362 11.52 4.41 18.32
CA PHE A 362 12.16 3.15 17.95
C PHE A 362 12.48 2.42 19.25
N SER A 363 11.79 1.29 19.48
CA SER A 363 12.41 0.29 20.33
C SER A 363 13.80 0.01 19.74
N PRO A 364 14.83 -0.25 20.57
CA PRO A 364 16.15 -0.64 20.08
C PRO A 364 16.08 -1.77 19.02
N PHE A 365 15.05 -2.61 19.10
CA PHE A 365 14.72 -3.62 18.10
C PHE A 365 14.37 -3.01 16.74
N ALA A 366 13.41 -2.10 16.67
CA ALA A 366 12.98 -1.53 15.40
C ALA A 366 14.07 -0.61 14.78
N ALA A 367 14.89 0.08 15.58
CA ALA A 367 16.08 0.77 15.07
C ALA A 367 17.12 -0.21 14.50
N ARG A 368 17.40 -1.32 15.20
CA ARG A 368 18.31 -2.36 14.73
C ARG A 368 17.83 -3.01 13.43
N THR A 369 16.55 -3.38 13.38
CA THR A 369 15.91 -3.93 12.18
C THR A 369 15.98 -2.94 11.03
N HIS A 370 15.70 -1.66 11.29
CA HIS A 370 15.83 -0.57 10.31
C HIS A 370 17.24 -0.46 9.72
N PHE A 371 18.29 -0.43 10.55
CA PHE A 371 19.69 -0.45 10.08
C PHE A 371 20.07 -1.75 9.35
N GLN A 372 19.55 -2.90 9.80
CA GLN A 372 19.81 -4.20 9.17
C GLN A 372 19.21 -4.30 7.77
N ILE A 373 17.96 -3.88 7.59
CA ILE A 373 17.29 -3.82 6.27
C ILE A 373 18.06 -2.88 5.35
N GLY A 374 18.39 -1.72 5.90
CA GLY A 374 19.20 -0.71 5.24
C GLY A 374 20.51 -1.26 4.69
N PHE A 375 21.32 -1.86 5.55
CA PHE A 375 22.59 -2.46 5.16
C PHE A 375 22.41 -3.67 4.23
N LYS A 376 21.37 -4.50 4.42
CA LYS A 376 21.07 -5.67 3.58
C LYS A 376 20.84 -5.28 2.12
N TYR A 377 20.10 -4.20 1.86
CA TYR A 377 19.73 -3.81 0.49
C TYR A 377 20.61 -2.73 -0.13
N PHE A 378 21.25 -1.91 0.71
CA PHE A 378 22.03 -0.74 0.26
C PHE A 378 23.51 -0.79 0.66
N GLY A 379 23.92 -1.68 1.58
CA GLY A 379 25.32 -1.87 1.98
C GLY A 379 25.99 -0.56 2.38
N LEU A 380 27.15 -0.27 1.79
CA LEU A 380 27.92 0.96 2.03
C LEU A 380 27.21 2.24 1.51
N LEU A 381 26.16 2.11 0.69
CA LEU A 381 25.33 3.26 0.28
C LEU A 381 24.34 3.69 1.38
N TYR A 382 24.21 2.90 2.45
CA TYR A 382 23.43 3.27 3.64
C TYR A 382 24.18 4.28 4.49
N SER A 383 23.85 5.57 4.33
CA SER A 383 24.40 6.64 5.18
C SER A 383 23.33 7.33 6.03
N SER A 384 22.10 7.46 5.51
CA SER A 384 20.96 7.95 6.27
C SER A 384 19.63 7.47 5.68
N ASP A 385 18.54 7.63 6.44
CA ASP A 385 17.21 7.33 5.93
C ASP A 385 16.88 8.11 4.63
N GLU A 386 17.31 9.37 4.58
CA GLU A 386 17.11 10.25 3.43
C GLU A 386 17.94 9.80 2.23
N SER A 387 19.18 9.32 2.47
CA SER A 387 20.05 8.83 1.41
C SER A 387 19.46 7.63 0.71
N ILE A 388 18.53 6.92 1.37
CA ILE A 388 17.88 5.73 0.83
C ILE A 388 16.49 5.95 0.30
N ALA A 389 15.72 6.86 0.92
CA ALA A 389 14.40 7.19 0.44
C ALA A 389 14.41 7.58 -1.05
N LYS A 390 15.52 8.15 -1.57
CA LYS A 390 15.71 8.39 -3.00
C LYS A 390 15.68 7.13 -3.88
N TYR A 391 16.06 5.96 -3.36
CA TYR A 391 16.02 4.66 -4.04
C TYR A 391 14.64 4.00 -4.01
N CYS A 392 13.65 4.62 -3.36
CA CYS A 392 12.27 4.18 -3.36
C CYS A 392 11.74 3.95 -4.78
N PHE A 393 12.33 4.61 -5.78
CA PHE A 393 11.91 4.50 -7.16
C PHE A 393 13.06 4.71 -8.16
N VAL A 394 14.30 4.34 -7.81
CA VAL A 394 15.41 4.39 -8.80
C VAL A 394 15.14 3.33 -9.87
N THR A 395 14.85 3.84 -11.07
CA THR A 395 14.62 3.12 -12.33
C THR A 395 15.83 2.34 -12.78
#